data_AF-A0A1V5NBD4-F1
#
_entry.id   AF-A0A1V5NBD4-F1
#
_cell.length_a   1.000
_cell.length_b   1.000
_cell.length_c   1.000
_cell.angle_alpha   90.00
_cell.angle_beta   90.00
_cell.angle_gamma   90.00
#
_symmetry.space_group_name_H-M   'P 1'
#
loop_
_entity.id
_entity.type
_entity.pdbx_description
1 polymer ?
#
loop_
_entity_poly.entity_id
_entity_poly.type
_entity_poly.pdbx_seq_one_letter_code
_entity_poly.pdbx_strand_id
1 'polypeptide(L)'
;MFQRDSALYQRKILSDEDFEVSKNSYLQSRQTSLSVKASAKQSEMQLTQGKETLLDLQQQSSELENRYMLALRTATEQLVTAIKSWERDYLMVSPISGTVNLMGVWSNNQNVLTGETVFTIVPAAQHQPKGKALLPVQGSGKVKVGQRVNVRLNNFPDQEFGYLIGRVESISNIPTPEGFYVLEIVFPSGLTTNYDRQLPLTRQMAGSAEIITDDLRLIERFLMPVRKLIQDQRSRK
;
A
#
# COMPACT_ATOMS: atom_id res chain seq x y z
N MET A 1 -78.14 21.14 -43.11
CA MET A 1 -78.92 20.81 -44.33
C MET A 1 -79.98 19.77 -44.00
N PHE A 2 -79.60 18.54 -43.64
CA PHE A 2 -80.53 17.47 -43.24
C PHE A 2 -81.59 17.84 -42.17
N GLN A 3 -81.23 18.55 -41.09
CA GLN A 3 -82.21 18.97 -40.08
C GLN A 3 -83.29 19.93 -40.63
N ARG A 4 -82.92 20.78 -41.61
CA ARG A 4 -83.83 21.71 -42.27
C ARG A 4 -84.74 20.96 -43.25
N ASP A 5 -84.18 20.02 -43.99
CA ASP A 5 -84.89 19.20 -44.97
C ASP A 5 -85.85 18.21 -44.28
N SER A 6 -85.45 17.66 -43.12
CA SER A 6 -86.30 16.84 -42.26
C SER A 6 -87.52 17.59 -41.72
N ALA A 7 -87.34 18.86 -41.31
CA ALA A 7 -88.44 19.72 -40.85
C ALA A 7 -89.41 20.13 -41.98
N LEU A 8 -88.90 20.30 -43.21
CA LEU A 8 -89.72 20.63 -44.40
C LEU A 8 -90.49 19.40 -44.93
N TYR A 9 -89.88 18.22 -44.86
CA TYR A 9 -90.52 16.95 -45.18
C TYR A 9 -91.70 16.63 -44.23
N GLN A 10 -91.52 16.83 -42.92
CA GLN A 10 -92.62 16.69 -41.93
C GLN A 10 -93.81 17.62 -42.20
N ARG A 11 -93.57 18.76 -42.87
CA ARG A 11 -94.61 19.71 -43.29
C ARG A 11 -95.21 19.39 -44.67
N LYS A 12 -94.82 18.27 -45.30
CA LYS A 12 -95.20 17.84 -46.67
C LYS A 12 -94.81 18.82 -47.79
N ILE A 13 -93.77 19.62 -47.57
CA ILE A 13 -93.31 20.64 -48.54
C ILE A 13 -92.16 20.10 -49.41
N LEU A 14 -91.46 19.07 -48.94
CA LEU A 14 -90.32 18.45 -49.61
C LEU A 14 -90.71 17.06 -50.14
N SER A 15 -90.18 16.66 -51.30
CA SER A 15 -90.41 15.33 -51.88
C SER A 15 -89.73 14.22 -51.05
N ASP A 16 -90.24 12.99 -51.14
CA ASP A 16 -89.62 11.80 -50.52
C ASP A 16 -88.18 11.59 -51.03
N GLU A 17 -87.95 11.83 -52.33
CA GLU A 17 -86.67 11.61 -52.99
C GLU A 17 -85.60 12.58 -52.46
N ASP A 18 -85.92 13.88 -52.36
CA ASP A 18 -85.00 14.90 -51.83
C ASP A 18 -84.66 14.67 -50.35
N PHE A 19 -85.63 14.20 -49.56
CA PHE A 19 -85.41 13.87 -48.15
C PHE A 19 -84.47 12.66 -47.99
N GLU A 20 -84.68 11.59 -48.75
CA GLU A 20 -83.82 10.40 -48.72
C GLU A 20 -82.40 10.70 -49.23
N VAL A 21 -82.22 11.59 -50.21
CA VAL A 21 -80.90 12.07 -50.65
C VAL A 21 -80.18 12.80 -49.50
N SER A 22 -80.86 13.73 -48.83
CA SER A 22 -80.29 14.49 -47.70
C SER A 22 -79.94 13.57 -46.51
N LYS A 23 -80.78 12.58 -46.24
CA LYS A 23 -80.57 11.54 -45.21
C LYS A 23 -79.37 10.65 -45.52
N ASN A 24 -79.27 10.13 -46.74
CA ASN A 24 -78.13 9.32 -47.18
C ASN A 24 -76.83 10.11 -47.14
N SER A 25 -76.83 11.37 -47.59
CA SER A 25 -75.67 12.25 -47.48
C SER A 25 -75.22 12.45 -46.02
N TYR A 26 -76.15 12.67 -45.10
CA TYR A 26 -75.85 12.76 -43.66
C TYR A 26 -75.29 11.45 -43.10
N LEU A 27 -75.89 10.31 -43.42
CA LEU A 27 -75.41 8.99 -42.98
C LEU A 27 -74.01 8.69 -43.52
N GLN A 28 -73.74 9.01 -44.79
CA GLN A 28 -72.42 8.89 -45.40
C GLN A 28 -71.40 9.76 -44.66
N SER A 29 -71.71 11.04 -44.42
CA SER A 29 -70.82 11.95 -43.70
C SER A 29 -70.54 11.48 -42.26
N ARG A 30 -71.56 10.95 -41.56
CA ARG A 30 -71.42 10.36 -40.24
C ARG A 30 -70.51 9.13 -40.27
N GLN A 31 -70.69 8.24 -41.25
CA GLN A 31 -69.85 7.05 -41.44
C GLN A 31 -68.39 7.44 -41.68
N THR A 32 -68.14 8.43 -42.55
CA THR A 32 -66.80 8.97 -42.79
C THR A 32 -66.19 9.56 -41.52
N SER A 33 -66.96 10.32 -40.74
CA SER A 33 -66.47 10.89 -39.46
C SER A 33 -66.06 9.81 -38.46
N LEU A 34 -66.86 8.74 -38.34
CA LEU A 34 -66.52 7.60 -37.49
C LEU A 34 -65.27 6.86 -37.98
N SER A 35 -65.14 6.66 -39.29
CA SER A 35 -63.95 6.04 -39.90
C SER A 35 -62.68 6.86 -39.64
N VAL A 36 -62.74 8.18 -39.81
CA VAL A 36 -61.61 9.08 -39.51
C VAL A 36 -61.24 9.04 -38.03
N LYS A 37 -62.22 9.03 -37.11
CA LYS A 37 -61.96 8.88 -35.67
C LYS A 37 -61.30 7.55 -35.32
N ALA A 38 -61.75 6.45 -35.93
CA ALA A 38 -61.13 5.14 -35.73
C ALA A 38 -59.68 5.11 -36.27
N SER A 39 -59.44 5.69 -37.44
CA SER A 39 -58.09 5.84 -38.00
C SER A 39 -57.18 6.69 -37.12
N ALA A 40 -57.67 7.81 -36.58
CA ALA A 40 -56.91 8.64 -35.65
C ALA A 40 -56.54 7.89 -34.37
N LYS A 41 -57.47 7.08 -33.83
CA LYS A 41 -57.20 6.21 -32.67
C LYS A 41 -56.18 5.13 -32.99
N GLN A 42 -56.23 4.55 -34.18
CA GLN A 42 -55.22 3.58 -34.63
C GLN A 42 -53.83 4.23 -34.72
N SER A 43 -53.73 5.45 -35.27
CA SER A 43 -52.46 6.20 -35.31
C SER A 43 -51.96 6.57 -33.92
N GLU A 44 -52.85 6.90 -32.99
CA GLU A 44 -52.48 7.17 -31.59
C GLU A 44 -51.90 5.93 -30.91
N MET A 45 -52.50 4.75 -31.13
CA MET A 45 -51.95 3.48 -30.62
C MET A 45 -50.57 3.18 -31.23
N GLN A 46 -50.38 3.40 -32.53
CA GLN A 46 -49.08 3.23 -33.19
C GLN A 46 -48.02 4.19 -32.63
N LEU A 47 -48.40 5.43 -32.33
CA LEU A 47 -47.51 6.42 -31.73
C LEU A 47 -47.11 6.03 -30.29
N THR A 48 -48.06 5.50 -29.50
CA THR A 48 -47.75 4.96 -28.17
C THR A 48 -46.83 3.75 -28.27
N GLN A 49 -47.10 2.80 -29.17
CA GLN A 49 -46.23 1.65 -29.39
C GLN A 49 -44.81 2.06 -29.80
N GLY A 50 -44.68 3.06 -30.69
CA GLY A 50 -43.39 3.60 -31.10
C GLY A 50 -42.62 4.26 -29.95
N LYS A 51 -43.32 4.94 -29.03
CA LYS A 51 -42.71 5.52 -27.82
C LYS A 51 -42.20 4.44 -26.87
N GLU A 52 -42.96 3.37 -26.65
CA GLU A 52 -42.50 2.22 -25.84
C GLU A 52 -41.26 1.58 -26.44
N THR A 53 -41.23 1.36 -27.76
CA THR A 53 -40.04 0.84 -28.44
C THR A 53 -38.84 1.78 -28.32
N LEU A 54 -39.05 3.10 -28.39
CA LEU A 54 -37.97 4.08 -28.19
C LEU A 54 -37.39 4.02 -26.77
N LEU A 55 -38.26 3.90 -25.76
CA LEU A 55 -37.85 3.79 -24.35
C LEU A 55 -37.06 2.50 -24.10
N ASP A 56 -37.52 1.37 -24.64
CA ASP A 56 -36.83 0.08 -24.56
C ASP A 56 -35.44 0.15 -25.22
N LEU A 57 -35.34 0.72 -26.42
CA LEU A 57 -34.05 0.91 -27.10
C LEU A 57 -33.09 1.83 -26.33
N GLN A 58 -33.61 2.90 -25.71
CA GLN A 58 -32.81 3.78 -24.86
C GLN A 58 -32.29 3.05 -23.63
N GLN A 59 -33.13 2.23 -22.99
CA GLN A 59 -32.72 1.41 -21.86
C GLN A 59 -31.65 0.40 -22.28
N GLN A 60 -31.86 -0.34 -23.36
CA GLN A 60 -30.88 -1.30 -23.88
C GLN A 60 -29.55 -0.63 -24.24
N SER A 61 -29.58 0.55 -24.85
CA SER A 61 -28.37 1.33 -25.14
C SER A 61 -27.61 1.70 -23.88
N SER A 62 -28.31 2.17 -22.84
CA SER A 62 -27.71 2.51 -21.54
C SER A 62 -27.12 1.29 -20.85
N GLU A 63 -27.81 0.14 -20.88
CA GLU A 63 -27.31 -1.12 -20.31
C GLU A 63 -26.06 -1.62 -21.04
N LEU A 64 -26.03 -1.54 -22.38
CA LEU A 64 -24.87 -1.88 -23.21
C LEU A 64 -23.68 -0.97 -22.91
N GLU A 65 -23.90 0.34 -22.85
CA GLU A 65 -22.85 1.31 -22.52
C GLU A 65 -22.24 1.03 -21.15
N ASN A 66 -23.07 0.85 -20.13
CA ASN A 66 -22.62 0.51 -18.78
C ASN A 66 -21.83 -0.81 -18.75
N ARG A 67 -22.29 -1.83 -19.48
CA ARG A 67 -21.61 -3.12 -19.58
C ARG A 67 -20.23 -2.98 -20.21
N TYR A 68 -20.11 -2.25 -21.32
CA TYR A 68 -18.81 -2.06 -22.00
C TYR A 68 -17.87 -1.19 -21.18
N MET A 69 -18.37 -0.15 -20.52
CA MET A 69 -17.58 0.69 -19.62
C MET A 69 -17.01 -0.12 -18.45
N LEU A 70 -17.83 -0.98 -17.83
CA LEU A 70 -17.38 -1.85 -16.76
C LEU A 70 -16.35 -2.89 -17.25
N ALA A 71 -16.59 -3.48 -18.42
CA ALA A 71 -15.66 -4.44 -19.03
C ALA A 71 -14.30 -3.80 -19.34
N LEU A 72 -14.30 -2.59 -19.92
CA LEU A 72 -13.08 -1.85 -20.23
C LEU A 72 -12.29 -1.50 -18.96
N ARG A 73 -12.97 -1.03 -17.92
CA ARG A 73 -12.35 -0.73 -16.64
C ARG A 73 -11.71 -1.97 -16.02
N THR A 74 -12.45 -3.08 -16.01
CA THR A 74 -11.97 -4.35 -15.45
C THR A 74 -10.75 -4.86 -16.21
N ALA A 75 -10.78 -4.83 -17.55
CA ALA A 75 -9.65 -5.23 -18.39
C ALA A 75 -8.41 -4.35 -18.15
N THR A 76 -8.61 -3.05 -17.95
CA THR A 76 -7.51 -2.11 -17.64
C THR A 76 -6.88 -2.42 -16.28
N GLU A 77 -7.70 -2.64 -15.25
CA GLU A 77 -7.22 -2.99 -13.90
C GLU A 77 -6.47 -4.33 -13.90
N GLN A 78 -6.97 -5.31 -14.67
CA GLN A 78 -6.29 -6.61 -14.86
C GLN A 78 -4.93 -6.44 -15.55
N LEU A 79 -4.85 -5.63 -16.61
CA LEU A 79 -3.60 -5.36 -17.32
C LEU A 79 -2.57 -4.68 -16.40
N VAL A 80 -2.97 -3.66 -15.65
CA VAL A 80 -2.09 -2.98 -14.69
C VAL A 80 -1.59 -3.95 -13.63
N THR A 81 -2.45 -4.83 -13.14
CA THR A 81 -2.07 -5.85 -12.16
C THR A 81 -1.09 -6.86 -12.73
N ALA A 82 -1.31 -7.30 -13.97
CA ALA A 82 -0.41 -8.22 -14.67
C ALA A 82 0.98 -7.60 -14.90
N ILE A 83 1.04 -6.32 -15.30
CA ILE A 83 2.30 -5.59 -15.46
C ILE A 83 3.05 -5.50 -14.13
N LYS A 84 2.38 -5.11 -13.05
CA LYS A 84 3.01 -5.03 -11.71
C LYS A 84 3.50 -6.39 -11.21
N SER A 85 2.77 -7.46 -11.52
CA SER A 85 3.23 -8.82 -11.20
C SER A 85 4.51 -9.14 -11.96
N TRP A 86 4.52 -8.88 -13.26
CA TRP A 86 5.70 -9.10 -14.09
C TRP A 86 6.90 -8.29 -13.61
N GLU A 87 6.71 -7.01 -13.28
CA GLU A 87 7.79 -6.18 -12.72
C GLU A 87 8.34 -6.78 -11.42
N ARG A 88 7.47 -7.16 -10.49
CA ARG A 88 7.92 -7.77 -9.22
C ARG A 88 8.68 -9.08 -9.44
N ASP A 89 8.23 -9.89 -10.39
CA ASP A 89 8.73 -11.26 -10.56
C ASP A 89 9.99 -11.31 -11.46
N TYR A 90 10.16 -10.34 -12.38
CA TYR A 90 11.22 -10.37 -13.39
C TYR A 90 12.10 -9.11 -13.44
N LEU A 91 11.65 -7.97 -12.91
CA LEU A 91 12.45 -6.74 -12.87
C LEU A 91 13.22 -6.66 -11.55
N MET A 92 14.55 -6.77 -11.62
CA MET A 92 15.40 -6.64 -10.45
C MET A 92 15.74 -5.17 -10.19
N VAL A 93 15.04 -4.56 -9.24
CA VAL A 93 15.27 -3.17 -8.80
C VAL A 93 15.76 -3.16 -7.35
N SER A 94 16.81 -2.40 -7.07
CA SER A 94 17.26 -2.18 -5.70
C SER A 94 16.31 -1.19 -4.97
N PRO A 95 15.81 -1.51 -3.76
CA PRO A 95 15.01 -0.58 -2.98
C PRO A 95 15.83 0.55 -2.35
N ILE A 96 17.17 0.46 -2.42
CA ILE A 96 18.09 1.40 -1.78
C ILE A 96 19.15 1.90 -2.77
N SER A 97 19.57 3.15 -2.59
CA SER A 97 20.70 3.71 -3.33
C SER A 97 22.01 3.13 -2.82
N GLY A 98 22.86 2.68 -3.75
CA GLY A 98 24.11 2.03 -3.41
C GLY A 98 24.93 1.62 -4.62
N THR A 99 26.03 0.93 -4.36
CA THR A 99 26.88 0.34 -5.41
C THR A 99 26.54 -1.15 -5.54
N VAL A 100 26.37 -1.61 -6.78
CA VAL A 100 26.13 -3.02 -7.09
C VAL A 100 27.42 -3.81 -6.96
N ASN A 101 27.40 -4.88 -6.17
CA ASN A 101 28.48 -5.82 -6.01
C ASN A 101 28.05 -7.19 -6.57
N LEU A 102 28.64 -7.57 -7.71
CA LEU A 102 28.36 -8.80 -8.43
C LEU A 102 29.14 -9.96 -7.79
N MET A 103 28.47 -11.08 -7.51
CA MET A 103 29.09 -12.23 -6.83
C MET A 103 29.75 -13.25 -7.78
N GLY A 104 29.89 -12.93 -9.07
CA GLY A 104 30.46 -13.82 -10.08
C GLY A 104 30.55 -13.20 -11.48
N VAL A 105 30.90 -14.02 -12.46
CA VAL A 105 30.95 -13.63 -13.88
C VAL A 105 29.54 -13.68 -14.45
N TRP A 106 29.13 -12.59 -15.09
CA TRP A 106 27.82 -12.44 -15.71
C TRP A 106 27.90 -12.59 -17.23
N SER A 107 26.93 -13.29 -17.80
CA SER A 107 26.71 -13.36 -19.24
C SER A 107 25.24 -13.09 -19.60
N ASN A 108 25.02 -12.56 -20.81
CA ASN A 108 23.67 -12.40 -21.32
C ASN A 108 22.99 -13.77 -21.45
N ASN A 109 21.69 -13.84 -21.17
CA ASN A 109 20.86 -15.06 -21.20
C ASN A 109 21.28 -16.15 -20.22
N GLN A 110 21.92 -15.78 -19.11
CA GLN A 110 22.18 -16.71 -18.02
C GLN A 110 20.88 -17.03 -17.27
N ASN A 111 20.63 -18.31 -17.03
CA ASN A 111 19.52 -18.76 -16.19
C ASN A 111 19.86 -18.54 -14.72
N VAL A 112 18.88 -18.06 -13.95
CA VAL A 112 18.97 -17.88 -12.49
C VAL A 112 17.77 -18.57 -11.84
N LEU A 113 17.98 -19.14 -10.66
CA LEU A 113 16.91 -19.80 -9.91
C LEU A 113 16.20 -18.81 -8.99
N THR A 114 14.92 -19.06 -8.72
CA THR A 114 14.16 -18.27 -7.74
C THR A 114 14.81 -18.39 -6.35
N GLY A 115 15.10 -17.25 -5.72
CA GLY A 115 15.75 -17.18 -4.41
C GLY A 115 17.28 -17.23 -4.47
N GLU A 116 17.87 -17.41 -5.66
CA GLU A 116 19.31 -17.25 -5.84
C GLU A 116 19.72 -15.79 -5.60
N THR A 117 20.85 -15.57 -4.92
CA THR A 117 21.39 -14.22 -4.73
C THR A 117 22.20 -13.84 -5.94
N VAL A 118 21.67 -12.88 -6.69
CA VAL A 118 22.15 -12.51 -8.01
C VAL A 118 23.19 -11.37 -7.92
N PHE A 119 22.93 -10.37 -7.06
CA PHE A 119 23.87 -9.33 -6.69
C PHE A 119 23.55 -8.76 -5.30
N THR A 120 24.50 -8.05 -4.71
CA THR A 120 24.34 -7.36 -3.43
C THR A 120 24.48 -5.86 -3.62
N ILE A 121 23.70 -5.08 -2.87
CA ILE A 121 23.76 -3.62 -2.94
C ILE A 121 24.42 -3.11 -1.68
N VAL A 122 25.53 -2.40 -1.84
CA VAL A 122 26.23 -1.73 -0.73
C VAL A 122 25.67 -0.31 -0.64
N PRO A 123 24.95 0.05 0.43
CA PRO A 123 24.34 1.38 0.56
C PRO A 123 25.38 2.49 0.44
N ALA A 124 25.05 3.58 -0.25
CA ALA A 124 25.94 4.74 -0.39
C ALA A 124 26.05 5.56 0.90
N ALA A 125 25.02 5.51 1.76
CA ALA A 125 25.04 6.18 3.05
C ALA A 125 26.04 5.48 3.98
N GLN A 126 27.20 6.11 4.20
CA GLN A 126 28.10 5.81 5.31
C GLN A 126 27.32 6.01 6.60
N HIS A 127 26.69 4.94 7.08
CA HIS A 127 26.26 4.90 8.46
C HIS A 127 27.51 5.05 9.30
N GLN A 128 27.43 5.86 10.36
CA GLN A 128 28.46 5.86 11.38
C GLN A 128 28.74 4.40 11.74
N PRO A 129 30.01 3.99 11.83
CA PRO A 129 30.33 2.62 12.19
C PRO A 129 29.61 2.29 13.50
N LYS A 130 28.89 1.17 13.50
CA LYS A 130 28.20 0.67 14.69
C LYS A 130 28.77 -0.69 15.06
N GLY A 131 29.05 -0.89 16.34
CA GLY A 131 29.45 -2.17 16.91
C GLY A 131 28.24 -2.91 17.46
N LYS A 132 28.25 -4.24 17.33
CA LYS A 132 27.34 -5.13 18.05
C LYS A 132 28.13 -5.95 19.05
N ALA A 133 27.70 -5.99 20.31
CA ALA A 133 28.35 -6.77 21.35
C ALA A 133 27.35 -7.69 22.06
N LEU A 134 27.82 -8.86 22.48
CA LEU A 134 27.05 -9.83 23.27
C LEU A 134 27.35 -9.61 24.75
N LEU A 135 26.31 -9.33 25.54
CA LEU A 135 26.39 -9.11 26.98
C LEU A 135 25.82 -10.33 27.73
N PRO A 136 26.63 -11.01 28.57
CA PRO A 136 26.10 -12.05 29.43
C PRO A 136 24.98 -11.54 30.33
N VAL A 137 23.95 -12.36 30.58
CA VAL A 137 22.89 -12.03 31.54
C VAL A 137 23.48 -11.71 32.92
N GLN A 138 24.54 -12.42 33.32
CA GLN A 138 25.25 -12.15 34.56
C GLN A 138 25.94 -10.77 34.52
N GLY A 139 25.56 -9.89 35.44
CA GLY A 139 26.12 -8.53 35.53
C GLY A 139 25.45 -7.49 34.63
N SER A 140 24.50 -7.89 33.79
CA SER A 140 23.76 -7.00 32.87
C SER A 140 23.00 -5.87 33.59
N GLY A 141 22.56 -6.06 34.83
CA GLY A 141 21.79 -5.07 35.59
C GLY A 141 22.52 -3.75 35.90
N LYS A 142 23.85 -3.68 35.69
CA LYS A 142 24.63 -2.43 35.83
C LYS A 142 24.86 -1.69 34.52
N VAL A 143 24.53 -2.33 33.40
CA VAL A 143 24.73 -1.76 32.06
C VAL A 143 23.54 -0.87 31.70
N LYS A 144 23.84 0.34 31.24
CA LYS A 144 22.84 1.36 30.88
C LYS A 144 23.21 2.03 29.57
N VAL A 145 22.19 2.44 28.83
CA VAL A 145 22.35 3.29 27.63
C VAL A 145 23.13 4.56 28.01
N GLY A 146 24.07 4.95 27.15
CA GLY A 146 24.94 6.12 27.30
C GLY A 146 26.28 5.86 27.97
N GLN A 147 26.50 4.68 28.57
CA GLN A 147 27.79 4.33 29.18
C GLN A 147 28.93 4.28 28.14
N ARG A 148 30.12 4.68 28.56
CA ARG A 148 31.34 4.60 27.74
C ARG A 148 31.75 3.14 27.56
N VAL A 149 32.14 2.80 26.34
CA VAL A 149 32.65 1.47 25.99
C VAL A 149 34.02 1.61 25.35
N ASN A 150 35.00 0.88 25.84
CA ASN A 150 36.30 0.75 25.19
C ASN A 150 36.30 -0.54 24.35
N VAL A 151 36.48 -0.41 23.03
CA VAL A 151 36.43 -1.53 22.09
C VAL A 151 37.83 -1.81 21.56
N ARG A 152 38.32 -3.03 21.81
CA ARG A 152 39.62 -3.52 21.32
C ARG A 152 39.38 -4.47 20.16
N LEU A 153 39.96 -4.19 19.01
CA LEU A 153 39.78 -4.99 17.80
C LEU A 153 40.93 -6.00 17.66
N ASN A 154 40.62 -7.27 17.38
CA ASN A 154 41.63 -8.33 17.27
C ASN A 154 42.62 -8.08 16.13
N ASN A 155 42.16 -7.46 15.04
CA ASN A 155 42.98 -7.15 13.87
C ASN A 155 43.85 -5.89 14.06
N PHE A 156 43.70 -5.19 15.19
CA PHE A 156 44.45 -3.98 15.53
C PHE A 156 44.92 -4.06 16.98
N PRO A 157 46.08 -4.70 17.25
CA PRO A 157 46.60 -4.86 18.61
C PRO A 157 46.65 -3.53 19.36
N ASP A 158 46.12 -3.53 20.58
CA ASP A 158 45.93 -2.32 21.39
C ASP A 158 47.25 -1.64 21.78
N GLN A 159 48.33 -2.41 21.87
CA GLN A 159 49.68 -1.89 22.12
C GLN A 159 50.16 -0.93 21.02
N GLU A 160 49.79 -1.17 19.77
CA GLU A 160 50.25 -0.38 18.61
C GLU A 160 49.21 0.64 18.15
N PHE A 161 47.94 0.23 18.14
CA PHE A 161 46.85 1.01 17.56
C PHE A 161 45.95 1.66 18.60
N GLY A 162 45.99 1.22 19.86
CA GLY A 162 45.07 1.66 20.90
C GLY A 162 43.71 0.97 20.81
N TYR A 163 42.68 1.62 21.35
CA TYR A 163 41.30 1.13 21.38
C TYR A 163 40.32 2.20 20.89
N LEU A 164 39.16 1.77 20.41
CA LEU A 164 38.08 2.66 19.99
C LEU A 164 37.22 3.05 21.20
N ILE A 165 36.79 4.31 21.24
CA ILE A 165 35.90 4.83 22.28
C ILE A 165 34.49 4.92 21.72
N GLY A 166 33.60 4.08 22.25
CA GLY A 166 32.19 4.03 21.90
C GLY A 166 31.27 4.40 23.06
N ARG A 167 29.96 4.40 22.78
CA ARG A 167 28.89 4.52 23.77
C ARG A 167 27.80 3.51 23.51
N VAL A 168 27.20 2.97 24.57
CA VAL A 168 26.01 2.11 24.46
C VAL A 168 24.85 2.94 23.91
N GLU A 169 24.36 2.60 22.72
CA GLU A 169 23.21 3.24 22.08
C GLU A 169 21.92 2.53 22.47
N SER A 170 21.91 1.20 22.43
CA SER A 170 20.73 0.39 22.74
C SER A 170 21.12 -0.96 23.36
N ILE A 171 20.16 -1.55 24.09
CA ILE A 171 20.26 -2.88 24.71
C ILE A 171 19.01 -3.65 24.29
N SER A 172 19.15 -4.89 23.83
CA SER A 172 17.99 -5.72 23.48
C SER A 172 17.11 -5.98 24.71
N ASN A 173 15.79 -5.93 24.52
CA ASN A 173 14.84 -6.21 25.61
C ASN A 173 14.77 -7.71 25.96
N ILE A 174 15.12 -8.57 25.02
CA ILE A 174 15.05 -10.03 25.14
C ILE A 174 16.46 -10.59 24.88
N PRO A 175 16.93 -11.56 25.69
CA PRO A 175 18.19 -12.23 25.42
C PRO A 175 18.06 -13.20 24.23
N THR A 176 19.19 -13.52 23.60
CA THR A 176 19.27 -14.58 22.60
C THR A 176 19.00 -15.95 23.24
N PRO A 177 18.70 -17.00 22.44
CA PRO A 177 18.51 -18.36 22.96
C PRO A 177 19.70 -18.86 23.81
N GLU A 178 20.91 -18.36 23.54
CA GLU A 178 22.14 -18.69 24.24
C GLU A 178 22.36 -17.87 25.53
N GLY A 179 21.43 -16.99 25.89
CA GLY A 179 21.46 -16.23 27.14
C GLY A 179 22.30 -14.95 27.11
N PHE A 180 22.36 -14.25 25.97
CA PHE A 180 23.06 -12.97 25.84
C PHE A 180 22.11 -11.83 25.47
N TYR A 181 22.28 -10.65 26.05
CA TYR A 181 21.69 -9.42 25.53
C TYR A 181 22.55 -8.86 24.39
N VAL A 182 21.92 -8.29 23.36
CA VAL A 182 22.62 -7.63 22.26
C VAL A 182 22.71 -6.15 22.55
N LEU A 183 23.93 -5.62 22.57
CA LEU A 183 24.23 -4.20 22.70
C LEU A 183 24.56 -3.61 21.34
N GLU A 184 24.04 -2.42 21.08
CA GLU A 184 24.49 -1.57 19.98
C GLU A 184 25.43 -0.49 20.53
N ILE A 185 26.60 -0.35 19.92
CA ILE A 185 27.64 0.60 20.32
C ILE A 185 27.86 1.57 19.17
N VAL A 186 27.72 2.86 19.44
CA VAL A 186 28.08 3.92 18.49
C VAL A 186 29.47 4.45 18.77
N PHE A 187 30.19 4.87 17.73
CA PHE A 187 31.50 5.48 17.84
C PHE A 187 31.43 6.97 17.45
N PRO A 188 31.30 7.90 18.42
CA PRO A 188 31.10 9.33 18.14
C PRO A 188 32.24 9.96 17.32
N SER A 189 33.46 9.46 17.49
CA SER A 189 34.66 9.91 16.75
C SER A 189 34.95 9.03 15.52
N GLY A 190 34.00 8.22 15.07
CA GLY A 190 34.22 7.21 14.03
C GLY A 190 35.22 6.13 14.47
N LEU A 191 35.95 5.55 13.52
CA LEU A 191 36.97 4.52 13.80
C LEU A 191 38.33 5.13 14.21
N THR A 192 38.31 6.25 14.93
CA THR A 192 39.52 6.88 15.46
C THR A 192 39.82 6.34 16.86
N THR A 193 41.02 5.83 17.06
CA THR A 193 41.45 5.26 18.34
C THR A 193 41.83 6.34 19.35
N ASN A 194 42.03 5.96 20.61
CA ASN A 194 42.54 6.85 21.66
C ASN A 194 43.97 7.36 21.41
N TYR A 195 44.66 6.85 20.39
CA TYR A 195 45.97 7.34 19.92
C TYR A 195 45.84 8.22 18.66
N ASP A 196 44.63 8.72 18.36
CA ASP A 196 44.31 9.54 17.20
C ASP A 196 44.65 8.85 15.85
N ARG A 197 44.63 7.51 15.81
CA ARG A 197 44.81 6.74 14.58
C ARG A 197 43.45 6.39 13.98
N GLN A 198 43.28 6.71 12.70
CA GLN A 198 42.07 6.33 11.95
C GLN A 198 42.21 4.92 11.37
N LEU A 199 41.35 4.00 11.81
CA LEU A 199 41.34 2.62 11.32
C LEU A 199 40.48 2.50 10.04
N PRO A 200 40.91 1.74 9.02
CA PRO A 200 40.13 1.50 7.82
C PRO A 200 38.93 0.60 8.12
N LEU A 201 37.73 0.95 7.60
CA LEU A 201 36.54 0.12 7.73
C LEU A 201 36.64 -1.14 6.84
N THR A 202 36.83 -2.31 7.46
CA THR A 202 36.85 -3.62 6.82
C THR A 202 35.60 -4.44 7.19
N ARG A 203 35.24 -5.43 6.35
CA ARG A 203 33.98 -6.19 6.47
C ARG A 203 33.95 -7.18 7.65
N GLN A 204 35.06 -7.37 8.38
CA GLN A 204 35.18 -8.31 9.50
C GLN A 204 36.10 -7.75 10.59
N MET A 205 35.54 -6.98 11.51
CA MET A 205 36.22 -6.52 12.71
C MET A 205 35.60 -7.18 13.94
N ALA A 206 36.30 -8.18 14.48
CA ALA A 206 35.94 -8.80 15.75
C ALA A 206 36.82 -8.24 16.87
N GLY A 207 36.33 -8.29 18.10
CA GLY A 207 37.01 -7.68 19.23
C GLY A 207 36.33 -7.92 20.56
N SER A 208 36.88 -7.32 21.60
CA SER A 208 36.28 -7.28 22.94
C SER A 208 35.79 -5.87 23.26
N ALA A 209 34.70 -5.78 24.00
CA ALA A 209 34.10 -4.52 24.43
C ALA A 209 34.06 -4.47 25.96
N GLU A 210 34.64 -3.42 26.53
CA GLU A 210 34.71 -3.19 27.98
C GLU A 210 33.82 -1.99 28.33
N ILE A 211 32.72 -2.26 29.04
CA ILE A 211 31.71 -1.24 29.40
C ILE A 211 32.08 -0.66 30.76
N ILE A 212 32.23 0.66 30.80
CA ILE A 212 32.51 1.39 32.04
C ILE A 212 31.19 1.64 32.77
N THR A 213 30.97 0.90 33.86
CA THR A 213 29.68 0.88 34.57
C THR A 213 29.55 1.93 35.66
N ASP A 214 30.55 2.06 36.55
CA ASP A 214 30.59 3.02 37.65
C ASP A 214 32.00 3.60 37.85
N ASP A 215 32.10 4.92 38.02
CA ASP A 215 33.33 5.62 38.41
C ASP A 215 33.48 5.59 39.95
N LEU A 216 33.90 4.43 40.49
CA LEU A 216 34.17 4.31 41.92
C LEU A 216 35.48 5.03 42.27
N ARG A 217 35.42 5.95 43.24
CA ARG A 217 36.64 6.54 43.81
C ARG A 217 37.39 5.45 44.59
N LEU A 218 38.73 5.46 44.55
CA LEU A 218 39.55 4.46 45.24
C LEU A 218 39.19 4.30 46.73
N ILE A 219 38.89 5.40 47.42
CA ILE A 219 38.49 5.39 48.83
C ILE A 219 37.14 4.70 49.07
N GLU A 220 36.22 4.78 48.10
CA GLU A 220 34.92 4.11 48.18
C GLU A 220 35.10 2.60 48.04
N ARG A 221 36.02 2.15 47.17
CA ARG A 221 36.38 0.73 47.01
C ARG A 221 36.93 0.12 48.30
N PHE A 222 37.74 0.88 49.06
CA PHE A 222 38.25 0.46 50.37
C PHE A 222 37.16 0.35 51.45
N LEU A 223 36.11 1.18 51.38
CA LEU A 223 35.01 1.20 52.36
C LEU A 223 33.84 0.26 51.99
N MET A 224 33.84 -0.35 50.80
CA MET A 224 32.80 -1.32 50.39
C MET A 224 32.67 -2.53 51.34
N PRO A 225 33.75 -3.17 51.81
CA PRO A 225 33.64 -4.31 52.73
C PRO A 225 32.97 -3.92 54.05
N VAL A 226 33.31 -2.75 54.58
CA VAL A 226 32.78 -2.23 55.85
C VAL A 226 31.29 -1.90 55.72
N ARG A 227 30.87 -1.26 54.62
CA ARG A 227 29.45 -1.00 54.33
C ARG A 227 28.64 -2.29 54.24
N LYS A 228 29.18 -3.33 53.57
CA LYS A 228 28.51 -4.63 53.43
C LYS A 228 28.26 -5.28 54.78
N LEU A 229 29.25 -5.26 55.68
CA LEU A 229 29.12 -5.76 57.06
C LEU A 229 28.11 -4.98 57.91
N ILE A 230 28.05 -3.66 57.77
CA ILE A 230 27.10 -2.82 58.53
C ILE A 230 25.65 -3.00 58.02
N GLN A 231 25.46 -3.24 56.71
CA GLN A 231 24.15 -3.55 56.14
C GLN A 231 23.68 -4.96 56.50
N ASP A 232 24.55 -5.96 56.49
CA ASP A 232 24.22 -7.34 56.88
C ASP A 232 23.84 -7.48 58.36
N GLN A 233 24.30 -6.57 59.23
CA GLN A 233 23.85 -6.51 60.63
C GLN A 233 22.50 -5.81 60.82
N ARG A 234 22.09 -4.93 59.90
CA ARG A 234 20.79 -4.25 59.96
C ARG A 234 19.64 -5.07 59.36
N SER A 235 19.92 -6.03 58.49
CA SER A 235 18.94 -6.97 57.92
C SER A 235 18.66 -8.21 58.79
N ARG A 236 19.33 -8.32 59.95
CA ARG A 236 19.11 -9.37 60.97
C ARG A 236 18.34 -8.89 62.22
N LYS A 237 17.61 -7.78 62.12
CA LYS A 237 16.64 -7.34 63.13
C LYS A 237 15.25 -7.26 62.54
#